data_AF-A0A351KCW7-F1
#
_entry.id   AF-A0A351KCW7-F1
#
_cell.length_a   1.000
_cell.length_b   1.000
_cell.length_c   1.000
_cell.angle_alpha   90.00
_cell.angle_beta   90.00
_cell.angle_gamma   90.00
#
_symmetry.space_group_name_H-M   'P 1'
#
loop_
_entity.id
_entity.type
_entity.pdbx_description
1 polymer ?
#
loop_
_entity_poly.entity_id
_entity_poly.type
_entity_poly.pdbx_seq_one_letter_code
_entity_poly.pdbx_strand_id
1 'polypeptide(L)'
;CEKLMEKGYGAIVLVPEISLTPQTLERFEGRFNNCVAILHSRLSDGERYDEWRRIESGEAKIVVGARSAVFAPVKNLKLIIIDEEHEYSYKSEMTPKYFTKEVAQFRVNYNKGVLVLGSATPSLESYYDAKCGKIKLIEIMHRVENKSLPSVDIVDMRDELKEGNKSILSRKLYSAIENNLKDGNQTILFLNRRGYSTFVSCRNCGYVVKCDRCDVPMTYHAAAHKLICHYCGEEKIVPTICPICGSKYIKYFGTGTEKIENEISRFFPDSRILRMDLDTTRRKGAHERIYNEFKDHKADILIGTQMISKGMDFKDVTLVGVIAADTSLNIPDFRGSERTFQLLTQVAGRAGRGSLEGNVIIQTYNPEHYSIVYAKHQDYKCFYEKEIEIRRNLNNPPFSDIIYVLIYSENENDLIKKVREIGEVLKRTKSKQFEILGPVPSPISKIKNNYRWQIIFKGEVRRYFKDLDNWFYNKLNGTNIDYSIDINPYSII
;
A
#
# COMPACT_ATOMS: atom_id res chain seq x y z
N CYS A 1 19.06 1.91 20.67
CA CYS A 1 19.59 0.56 20.92
C CYS A 1 20.82 0.57 21.84
N GLU A 2 21.85 1.38 21.57
CA GLU A 2 23.10 1.45 22.37
C GLU A 2 22.88 1.53 23.89
N LYS A 3 22.18 2.57 24.36
CA LYS A 3 21.86 2.75 25.80
C LYS A 3 21.11 1.58 26.45
N LEU A 4 20.39 0.77 25.68
CA LEU A 4 19.70 -0.41 26.18
C LEU A 4 20.64 -1.62 26.24
N MET A 5 21.50 -1.78 25.23
CA MET A 5 22.52 -2.82 25.21
C MET A 5 23.52 -2.68 26.36
N GLU A 6 23.93 -1.45 26.70
CA GLU A 6 24.76 -1.15 27.88
C GLU A 6 24.15 -1.67 29.18
N LYS A 7 22.80 -1.72 29.25
CA LYS A 7 22.03 -2.22 30.39
C LYS A 7 21.67 -3.71 30.28
N GLY A 8 22.19 -4.42 29.28
CA GLY A 8 21.92 -5.84 29.05
C GLY A 8 20.52 -6.14 28.49
N TYR A 9 19.83 -5.13 27.94
CA TYR A 9 18.52 -5.29 27.32
C TYR A 9 18.61 -5.53 25.81
N GLY A 10 17.67 -6.32 25.30
CA GLY A 10 17.56 -6.63 23.88
C GLY A 10 16.55 -5.74 23.15
N ALA A 11 16.66 -5.69 21.82
CA ALA A 11 15.78 -4.93 20.95
C ALA A 11 15.41 -5.67 19.66
N ILE A 12 14.22 -5.38 19.14
CA ILE A 12 13.79 -5.80 17.80
C ILE A 12 13.58 -4.55 16.95
N VAL A 13 14.17 -4.53 15.75
CA VAL A 13 13.98 -3.48 14.75
C VAL A 13 13.33 -4.12 13.53
N LEU A 14 12.08 -3.75 13.32
CA LEU A 14 11.28 -4.21 12.20
C LEU A 14 11.35 -3.15 11.11
N VAL A 15 11.73 -3.57 9.91
CA VAL A 15 11.70 -2.72 8.71
C VAL A 15 10.89 -3.45 7.63
N PRO A 16 10.28 -2.74 6.66
CA PRO A 16 9.57 -3.40 5.57
C PRO A 16 10.51 -4.37 4.84
N GLU A 17 9.97 -5.50 4.36
CA GLU A 17 10.80 -6.56 3.74
C GLU A 17 11.61 -6.04 2.54
N ILE A 18 11.04 -5.11 1.79
CA ILE A 18 11.66 -4.40 0.66
C ILE A 18 12.71 -3.36 1.08
N SER A 19 12.70 -2.92 2.34
CA SER A 19 13.68 -1.99 2.92
C SER A 19 14.87 -2.70 3.59
N LEU A 20 14.84 -4.04 3.69
CA LEU A 20 16.01 -4.86 4.08
C LEU A 20 17.02 -4.92 2.93
N THR A 21 17.53 -3.76 2.54
CA THR A 21 18.62 -3.65 1.58
C THR A 21 19.94 -3.98 2.27
N PRO A 22 20.95 -4.46 1.52
CA PRO A 22 22.30 -4.66 2.06
C PRO A 22 22.82 -3.43 2.80
N GLN A 23 22.53 -2.22 2.30
CA GLN A 23 22.90 -0.96 2.95
C GLN A 23 22.33 -0.80 4.37
N THR A 24 21.07 -1.18 4.58
CA THR A 24 20.47 -1.13 5.92
C THR A 24 21.15 -2.15 6.83
N LEU A 25 21.42 -3.36 6.34
CA LEU A 25 22.08 -4.42 7.09
C LEU A 25 23.52 -4.04 7.48
N GLU A 26 24.33 -3.60 6.52
CA GLU A 26 25.70 -3.11 6.74
C GLU A 26 25.77 -1.98 7.77
N ARG A 27 24.77 -1.09 7.79
CA ARG A 27 24.68 -0.01 8.79
C ARG A 27 24.46 -0.54 10.21
N PHE A 28 23.63 -1.56 10.37
CA PHE A 28 23.39 -2.18 11.68
C PHE A 28 24.59 -3.04 12.10
N GLU A 29 25.12 -3.85 11.20
CA GLU A 29 26.31 -4.67 11.45
C GLU A 29 27.53 -3.81 11.78
N GLY A 30 27.80 -2.76 11.00
CA GLY A 30 28.92 -1.86 11.25
C GLY A 30 28.82 -1.06 12.56
N ARG A 31 27.60 -0.88 13.10
CA ARG A 31 27.38 -0.16 14.37
C ARG A 31 27.33 -1.06 15.60
N PHE A 32 26.85 -2.29 15.45
CA PHE A 32 26.57 -3.19 16.57
C PHE A 32 27.31 -4.54 16.51
N ASN A 33 28.14 -4.74 15.48
CA ASN A 33 28.96 -5.92 15.24
C ASN A 33 28.15 -7.23 15.36
N ASN A 34 28.76 -8.30 15.88
CA ASN A 34 28.17 -9.63 16.03
C ASN A 34 27.00 -9.71 17.04
N CYS A 35 26.56 -8.60 17.62
CA CYS A 35 25.37 -8.56 18.50
C CYS A 35 24.04 -8.44 17.72
N VAL A 36 24.08 -8.41 16.39
CA VAL A 36 22.91 -8.32 15.52
C VAL A 36 22.62 -9.68 14.90
N ALA A 37 21.34 -10.06 14.90
CA ALA A 37 20.79 -11.14 14.12
C ALA A 37 19.83 -10.61 13.05
N ILE A 38 19.85 -11.21 11.87
CA ILE A 38 19.05 -10.78 10.72
C ILE A 38 17.99 -11.84 10.42
N LEU A 39 16.72 -11.44 10.33
CA LEU A 39 15.61 -12.34 10.05
C LEU A 39 14.76 -11.84 8.88
N HIS A 40 14.82 -12.54 7.74
CA HIS A 40 14.01 -12.24 6.56
C HIS A 40 13.63 -13.47 5.74
N SER A 41 12.64 -13.32 4.86
CA SER A 41 12.08 -14.39 4.02
C SER A 41 13.09 -15.07 3.07
N ARG A 42 14.17 -14.38 2.70
CA ARG A 42 15.20 -14.89 1.77
C ARG A 42 16.24 -15.80 2.40
N LEU A 43 16.24 -15.95 3.73
CA LEU A 43 17.12 -16.90 4.42
C LEU A 43 16.64 -18.32 4.15
N SER A 44 17.57 -19.23 3.96
CA SER A 44 17.30 -20.66 4.02
C SER A 44 16.88 -21.08 5.43
N ASP A 45 16.24 -22.24 5.54
CA ASP A 45 15.80 -22.77 6.83
C ASP A 45 17.00 -23.00 7.78
N GLY A 46 18.17 -23.37 7.25
CA GLY A 46 19.41 -23.52 8.01
C GLY A 46 19.92 -22.19 8.58
N GLU A 47 20.08 -21.17 7.73
CA GLU A 47 20.50 -19.83 8.19
C GLU A 47 19.51 -19.25 9.21
N ARG A 48 18.21 -19.44 8.98
CA ARG A 48 17.17 -18.99 9.90
C ARG A 48 17.25 -19.71 11.25
N TYR A 49 17.57 -21.01 11.25
CA TYR A 49 17.78 -21.79 12.46
C TYR A 49 19.00 -21.28 13.25
N ASP A 50 20.12 -21.02 12.57
CA ASP A 50 21.35 -20.52 13.18
C ASP A 50 21.13 -19.15 13.83
N GLU A 51 20.50 -18.22 13.11
CA GLU A 51 20.14 -16.90 13.64
C GLU A 51 19.19 -17.00 14.84
N TRP A 52 18.21 -17.90 14.77
CA TRP A 52 17.29 -18.14 15.89
C TRP A 52 18.02 -18.63 17.15
N ARG A 53 18.99 -19.54 16.99
CA ARG A 53 19.83 -20.06 18.08
C ARG A 53 20.73 -18.98 18.68
N ARG A 54 21.29 -18.08 17.87
CA ARG A 54 22.07 -16.91 18.34
C ARG A 54 21.20 -15.96 19.17
N ILE A 55 19.96 -15.74 18.75
CA ILE A 55 19.00 -14.89 19.50
C ILE A 55 18.61 -15.55 20.82
N GLU A 56 18.26 -16.84 20.79
CA GLU A 56 17.84 -17.60 21.97
C GLU A 56 18.96 -17.76 23.01
N SER A 57 20.19 -18.02 22.56
CA SER A 57 21.36 -18.09 23.44
C SER A 57 21.70 -16.71 24.05
N GLY A 58 21.33 -15.61 23.40
CA GLY A 58 21.62 -14.24 23.81
C GLY A 58 22.91 -13.68 23.24
N GLU A 59 23.53 -14.39 22.30
CA GLU A 59 24.66 -13.92 21.50
C GLU A 59 24.24 -12.69 20.68
N ALA A 60 23.08 -12.77 20.03
CA ALA A 60 22.45 -11.64 19.36
C ALA A 60 21.44 -10.93 20.28
N LYS A 61 21.73 -9.67 20.61
CA LYS A 61 20.87 -8.82 21.46
C LYS A 61 19.94 -7.93 20.65
N ILE A 62 20.27 -7.68 19.39
CA ILE A 62 19.46 -6.92 18.45
C ILE A 62 19.00 -7.87 17.35
N VAL A 63 17.71 -7.83 17.03
CA VAL A 63 17.16 -8.49 15.85
C VAL A 63 16.74 -7.43 14.86
N VAL A 64 17.21 -7.52 13.63
CA VAL A 64 16.75 -6.71 12.50
C VAL A 64 16.01 -7.62 11.54
N GLY A 65 14.79 -7.28 11.16
CA GLY A 65 14.06 -8.15 10.25
C GLY A 65 12.74 -7.61 9.74
N ALA A 66 12.10 -8.43 8.91
CA ALA A 66 10.77 -8.15 8.37
C ALA A 66 9.68 -8.45 9.43
N ARG A 67 8.42 -8.44 9.01
CA ARG A 67 7.25 -8.73 9.86
C ARG A 67 7.41 -9.93 10.81
N SER A 68 7.91 -11.07 10.35
CA SER A 68 8.00 -12.29 11.16
C SER A 68 9.02 -12.21 12.30
N ALA A 69 10.00 -11.30 12.22
CA ALA A 69 10.99 -11.08 13.27
C ALA A 69 10.37 -10.57 14.58
N VAL A 70 9.11 -10.10 14.55
CA VAL A 70 8.34 -9.74 15.74
C VAL A 70 8.15 -10.91 16.71
N PHE A 71 8.40 -12.15 16.31
CA PHE A 71 8.34 -13.34 17.17
C PHE A 71 9.70 -13.79 17.71
N ALA A 72 10.79 -13.14 17.34
CA ALA A 72 12.13 -13.55 17.73
C ALA A 72 12.30 -13.62 19.27
N PRO A 73 12.97 -14.65 19.82
CA PRO A 73 13.04 -14.92 21.26
C PRO A 73 14.13 -14.09 21.95
N VAL A 74 14.11 -12.77 21.73
CA VAL A 74 15.11 -11.84 22.27
C VAL A 74 15.06 -11.81 23.80
N LYS A 75 16.18 -12.16 24.44
CA LYS A 75 16.35 -12.07 25.91
C LYS A 75 16.25 -10.63 26.38
N ASN A 76 15.60 -10.43 27.54
CA ASN A 76 15.44 -9.11 28.17
C ASN A 76 14.93 -8.03 27.21
N LEU A 77 13.95 -8.35 26.36
CA LEU A 77 13.41 -7.45 25.35
C LEU A 77 12.80 -6.20 25.98
N LYS A 78 13.38 -5.02 25.70
CA LYS A 78 12.85 -3.73 26.20
C LYS A 78 12.47 -2.73 25.13
N LEU A 79 12.75 -3.03 23.87
CA LEU A 79 12.46 -2.14 22.76
C LEU A 79 12.03 -2.91 21.53
N ILE A 80 10.92 -2.49 20.94
CA ILE A 80 10.58 -2.85 19.56
C ILE A 80 10.45 -1.55 18.77
N ILE A 81 11.12 -1.47 17.64
CA ILE A 81 10.99 -0.37 16.67
C ILE A 81 10.31 -0.94 15.43
N ILE A 82 9.29 -0.25 14.93
CA ILE A 82 8.71 -0.50 13.61
C ILE A 82 8.99 0.74 12.78
N ASP A 83 9.88 0.62 11.80
CA ASP A 83 10.13 1.65 10.81
C ASP A 83 9.08 1.61 9.70
N GLU A 84 8.78 2.75 9.08
CA GLU A 84 7.71 2.89 8.08
C GLU A 84 6.40 2.22 8.55
N GLU A 85 5.93 2.51 9.77
CA GLU A 85 4.84 1.76 10.42
C GLU A 85 3.52 1.70 9.63
N HIS A 86 3.32 2.64 8.71
CA HIS A 86 2.16 2.73 7.82
C HIS A 86 2.15 1.65 6.71
N GLU A 87 3.25 0.91 6.57
CA GLU A 87 3.48 -0.03 5.48
C GLU A 87 2.62 -1.30 5.62
N TYR A 88 1.97 -1.70 4.52
CA TYR A 88 0.97 -2.77 4.51
C TYR A 88 1.53 -4.18 4.77
N SER A 89 2.79 -4.45 4.46
CA SER A 89 3.48 -5.74 4.64
C SER A 89 3.58 -6.16 6.11
N TYR A 90 3.33 -5.21 7.03
CA TYR A 90 3.15 -5.49 8.45
C TYR A 90 1.82 -6.19 8.79
N LYS A 91 0.90 -6.34 7.84
CA LYS A 91 -0.26 -7.24 7.96
C LYS A 91 0.07 -8.61 7.36
N SER A 92 -0.15 -9.67 8.14
CA SER A 92 -0.09 -11.05 7.64
C SER A 92 -1.38 -11.44 6.94
N GLU A 93 -1.27 -11.90 5.70
CA GLU A 93 -2.37 -12.54 4.98
C GLU A 93 -2.45 -14.06 5.24
N MET A 94 -1.39 -14.66 5.79
CA MET A 94 -1.38 -16.08 6.17
C MET A 94 -2.04 -16.27 7.53
N THR A 95 -2.87 -17.29 7.67
CA THR A 95 -3.48 -17.71 8.95
C THR A 95 -2.40 -18.26 9.90
N PRO A 96 -2.36 -17.84 11.18
CA PRO A 96 -3.20 -16.80 11.79
C PRO A 96 -2.85 -15.40 11.24
N LYS A 97 -3.86 -14.65 10.80
CA LYS A 97 -3.69 -13.28 10.30
C LYS A 97 -3.47 -12.33 11.47
N TYR A 98 -2.42 -11.51 11.42
CA TYR A 98 -2.08 -10.59 12.50
C TYR A 98 -1.51 -9.28 11.95
N PHE A 99 -1.68 -8.20 12.71
CA PHE A 99 -0.91 -6.97 12.53
C PHE A 99 0.34 -7.01 13.40
N THR A 100 1.48 -6.77 12.77
CA THR A 100 2.78 -6.75 13.46
C THR A 100 2.79 -5.72 14.60
N LYS A 101 2.15 -4.57 14.39
CA LYS A 101 1.99 -3.53 15.42
C LYS A 101 1.27 -4.03 16.67
N GLU A 102 0.20 -4.80 16.50
CA GLU A 102 -0.56 -5.34 17.63
C GLU A 102 0.25 -6.38 18.42
N VAL A 103 0.96 -7.26 17.71
CA VAL A 103 1.86 -8.24 18.33
C VAL A 103 3.01 -7.53 19.06
N ALA A 104 3.63 -6.54 18.43
CA ALA A 104 4.69 -5.74 19.04
C ALA A 104 4.20 -5.03 20.30
N GLN A 105 3.02 -4.41 20.26
CA GLN A 105 2.40 -3.76 21.41
C GLN A 105 2.17 -4.74 22.56
N PHE A 106 1.64 -5.93 22.27
CA PHE A 106 1.47 -6.98 23.27
C PHE A 106 2.81 -7.38 23.90
N ARG A 107 3.84 -7.62 23.07
CA ARG A 107 5.16 -8.02 23.54
C ARG A 107 5.82 -6.97 24.42
N VAL A 108 5.78 -5.69 24.04
CA VAL A 108 6.39 -4.64 24.88
C VAL A 108 5.63 -4.47 26.19
N ASN A 109 4.30 -4.62 26.20
CA ASN A 109 3.51 -4.56 27.43
C ASN A 109 3.88 -5.71 28.36
N TYR A 110 3.94 -6.94 27.84
CA TYR A 110 4.34 -8.13 28.59
C TYR A 110 5.75 -7.99 29.19
N ASN A 111 6.69 -7.44 28.42
CA ASN A 111 8.07 -7.28 28.85
C ASN A 111 8.36 -5.96 29.58
N LYS A 112 7.36 -5.08 29.80
CA LYS A 112 7.55 -3.73 30.34
C LYS A 112 8.62 -2.95 29.58
N GLY A 113 8.48 -2.89 28.26
CA GLY A 113 9.36 -2.22 27.31
C GLY A 113 8.67 -1.05 26.59
N VAL A 114 9.29 -0.58 25.52
CA VAL A 114 8.82 0.56 24.70
C VAL A 114 8.62 0.10 23.25
N LEU A 115 7.49 0.48 22.65
CA LEU A 115 7.26 0.37 21.21
C LEU A 115 7.47 1.75 20.57
N VAL A 116 8.29 1.81 19.54
CA VAL A 116 8.52 3.01 18.72
C VAL A 116 7.96 2.74 17.33
N LEU A 117 7.07 3.62 16.87
CA LEU A 117 6.49 3.59 15.54
C LEU A 117 7.07 4.76 14.74
N GLY A 118 7.97 4.47 13.80
CA GLY A 118 8.61 5.45 12.93
C GLY A 118 7.84 5.59 11.62
N SER A 119 7.56 6.82 11.20
CA SER A 119 6.96 7.09 9.90
C SER A 119 7.06 8.57 9.53
N ALA A 120 7.34 8.87 8.26
CA ALA A 120 7.17 10.22 7.71
C ALA A 120 5.70 10.55 7.40
N THR A 121 4.89 9.51 7.13
CA THR A 121 3.47 9.61 6.78
C THR A 121 2.69 8.56 7.58
N PRO A 122 2.49 8.76 8.90
CA PRO A 122 1.90 7.73 9.76
C PRO A 122 0.53 7.27 9.25
N SER A 123 0.16 6.04 9.59
CA SER A 123 -1.20 5.56 9.38
C SER A 123 -2.19 6.45 10.13
N LEU A 124 -3.38 6.63 9.56
CA LEU A 124 -4.40 7.42 10.22
C LEU A 124 -4.75 6.88 11.61
N GLU A 125 -4.71 5.55 11.79
CA GLU A 125 -4.93 4.88 13.06
C GLU A 125 -3.88 5.28 14.10
N SER A 126 -2.59 5.20 13.76
CA SER A 126 -1.51 5.54 14.69
C SER A 126 -1.52 7.03 15.04
N TYR A 127 -1.74 7.91 14.05
CA TYR A 127 -1.80 9.35 14.33
C TYR A 127 -3.06 9.74 15.13
N TYR A 128 -4.19 9.09 14.88
CA TYR A 128 -5.41 9.24 15.69
C TYR A 128 -5.17 8.82 17.13
N ASP A 129 -4.59 7.63 17.37
CA ASP A 129 -4.23 7.17 18.71
C ASP A 129 -3.28 8.15 19.42
N ALA A 130 -2.37 8.78 18.67
CA ALA A 130 -1.48 9.80 19.20
C ALA A 130 -2.22 11.09 19.60
N LYS A 131 -3.14 11.56 18.75
CA LYS A 131 -4.01 12.72 19.04
C LYS A 131 -4.96 12.47 20.21
N CYS A 132 -5.40 11.24 20.40
CA CYS A 132 -6.21 10.82 21.55
C CYS A 132 -5.38 10.58 22.82
N GLY A 133 -4.05 10.72 22.77
CA GLY A 133 -3.18 10.51 23.93
C GLY A 133 -2.95 9.04 24.31
N LYS A 134 -3.36 8.07 23.47
CA LYS A 134 -3.09 6.64 23.70
C LYS A 134 -1.63 6.28 23.45
N ILE A 135 -0.98 6.98 22.51
CA ILE A 135 0.46 6.91 22.27
C ILE A 135 1.06 8.32 22.28
N LYS A 136 2.35 8.44 22.59
CA LYS A 136 3.03 9.74 22.60
C LYS A 136 3.53 10.08 21.20
N LEU A 137 3.12 11.23 20.67
CA LEU A 137 3.66 11.79 19.43
C LEU A 137 5.00 12.47 19.70
N ILE A 138 6.02 12.15 18.89
CA ILE A 138 7.32 12.82 18.88
C ILE A 138 7.58 13.26 17.44
N GLU A 139 7.68 14.57 17.21
CA GLU A 139 7.83 15.15 15.87
C GLU A 139 9.28 15.61 15.66
N ILE A 140 9.82 15.30 14.47
CA ILE A 140 11.12 15.78 14.01
C ILE A 140 10.84 16.69 12.81
N MET A 141 10.84 18.00 13.05
CA MET A 141 10.39 19.01 12.06
C MET A 141 11.44 19.38 11.02
N HIS A 142 12.71 19.06 11.27
CA HIS A 142 13.81 19.42 10.39
C HIS A 142 14.40 18.19 9.73
N ARG A 143 14.63 18.28 8.41
CA ARG A 143 15.35 17.25 7.66
C ARG A 143 16.82 17.23 8.09
N VAL A 144 17.41 16.04 8.01
CA VAL A 144 18.85 15.88 8.11
C VAL A 144 19.50 16.76 7.04
N GLU A 145 20.46 17.60 7.43
CA GLU A 145 21.17 18.56 6.55
C GLU A 145 20.35 19.74 5.98
N ASN A 146 19.14 20.04 6.48
CA ASN A 146 18.32 21.18 6.03
C ASN A 146 18.07 21.25 4.50
N LYS A 147 18.12 20.12 3.79
CA LYS A 147 17.87 20.07 2.33
C LYS A 147 16.46 20.53 1.99
N SER A 148 16.33 21.32 0.92
CA SER A 148 15.05 21.79 0.37
C SER A 148 14.17 20.64 -0.09
N LEU A 149 12.85 20.88 -0.09
CA LEU A 149 11.90 19.97 -0.75
C LEU A 149 12.06 20.10 -2.27
N PRO A 150 11.95 18.99 -3.01
CA PRO A 150 11.94 19.07 -4.47
C PRO A 150 10.74 19.89 -4.94
N SER A 151 10.88 20.56 -6.09
CA SER A 151 9.74 21.21 -6.74
C SER A 151 8.73 20.15 -7.15
N VAL A 152 7.46 20.34 -6.80
CA VAL A 152 6.38 19.42 -7.16
C VAL A 152 5.34 20.16 -7.99
N ASP A 153 5.17 19.71 -9.22
CA ASP A 153 4.20 20.21 -10.18
C ASP A 153 3.05 19.24 -10.36
N ILE A 154 1.81 19.74 -10.26
CA ILE A 154 0.61 18.97 -10.61
C ILE A 154 0.20 19.38 -12.01
N VAL A 155 0.04 18.40 -12.90
CA VAL A 155 -0.42 18.59 -14.27
C VAL A 155 -1.82 18.01 -14.44
N ASP A 156 -2.74 18.86 -14.88
CA ASP A 156 -4.10 18.45 -15.22
C ASP A 156 -4.14 17.81 -16.61
N MET A 157 -4.34 16.49 -16.64
CA MET A 157 -4.44 15.74 -17.88
C MET A 157 -5.75 15.98 -18.64
N ARG A 158 -6.74 16.64 -18.02
CA ARG A 158 -7.97 17.09 -18.70
C ARG A 158 -7.66 18.23 -19.66
N ASP A 159 -6.80 19.17 -19.25
CA ASP A 159 -6.42 20.32 -20.08
C ASP A 159 -5.51 19.89 -21.23
N GLU A 160 -4.57 18.99 -20.98
CA GLU A 160 -3.79 18.32 -22.04
C GLU A 160 -4.70 17.70 -23.12
N LEU A 161 -5.77 17.01 -22.69
CA LEU A 161 -6.73 16.41 -23.61
C LEU A 161 -7.53 17.45 -24.40
N LYS A 162 -7.97 18.54 -23.76
CA LYS A 162 -8.69 19.64 -24.43
C LYS A 162 -7.82 20.31 -25.49
N GLU A 163 -6.52 20.44 -25.20
CA GLU A 163 -5.52 20.97 -26.13
C GLU A 163 -5.03 19.95 -27.16
N GLY A 164 -5.64 18.77 -27.23
CA GLY A 164 -5.39 17.75 -28.25
C GLY A 164 -4.30 16.73 -27.92
N ASN A 165 -3.63 16.83 -26.76
CA ASN A 165 -2.67 15.83 -26.31
C ASN A 165 -3.38 14.56 -25.80
N LYS A 166 -3.22 13.46 -26.52
CA LYS A 166 -3.79 12.14 -26.18
C LYS A 166 -2.74 11.16 -25.63
N SER A 167 -1.50 11.61 -25.48
CA SER A 167 -0.39 10.81 -24.95
C SER A 167 -0.61 10.49 -23.46
N ILE A 168 0.15 9.49 -22.99
CA ILE A 168 0.27 9.20 -21.56
C ILE A 168 1.15 10.23 -20.83
N LEU A 169 1.95 10.98 -21.58
CA LEU A 169 2.79 12.07 -21.07
C LEU A 169 2.14 13.42 -21.41
N SER A 170 2.00 14.25 -20.39
CA SER A 170 1.84 15.69 -20.53
C SER A 170 3.03 16.29 -21.26
N ARG A 171 2.82 17.44 -21.90
CA ARG A 171 3.91 18.15 -22.58
C ARG A 171 5.01 18.55 -21.59
N LYS A 172 4.62 18.89 -20.36
CA LYS A 172 5.55 19.23 -19.27
C LYS A 172 6.42 18.04 -18.88
N LEU A 173 5.84 16.86 -18.66
CA LEU A 173 6.61 15.66 -18.32
C LEU A 173 7.50 15.22 -19.48
N TYR A 174 6.99 15.25 -20.72
CA TYR A 174 7.78 14.93 -21.90
C TYR A 174 9.04 15.82 -22.00
N SER A 175 8.87 17.14 -21.90
CA SER A 175 9.99 18.09 -22.00
C SER A 175 10.98 17.92 -20.85
N ALA A 176 10.49 17.63 -19.64
CA ALA A 176 11.35 17.37 -18.50
C ALA A 176 12.19 16.10 -18.68
N ILE A 177 11.61 15.02 -19.21
CA ILE A 177 12.34 13.79 -19.55
C ILE A 177 13.40 14.10 -20.61
N GLU A 178 13.02 14.80 -21.68
CA GLU A 178 13.93 15.15 -22.78
C GLU A 178 15.14 15.95 -22.28
N ASN A 179 14.93 16.95 -21.43
CA ASN A 179 16.01 17.75 -20.85
C ASN A 179 16.90 16.90 -19.93
N ASN A 180 16.31 16.05 -19.09
CA ASN A 180 17.07 15.15 -18.24
C ASN A 180 17.98 14.22 -19.04
N LEU A 181 17.48 13.65 -20.14
CA LEU A 181 18.26 12.81 -21.03
C LEU A 181 19.41 13.59 -21.70
N LYS A 182 19.17 14.84 -22.12
CA LYS A 182 20.21 15.72 -22.70
C LYS A 182 21.32 16.04 -21.70
N ASP A 183 20.96 16.24 -20.44
CA ASP A 183 21.89 16.56 -19.36
C ASP A 183 22.60 15.32 -18.78
N GLY A 184 22.27 14.11 -19.25
CA GLY A 184 22.80 12.85 -18.73
C GLY A 184 22.29 12.50 -17.33
N ASN A 185 21.18 13.11 -16.90
CA ASN A 185 20.54 12.86 -15.62
C ASN A 185 19.53 11.70 -15.70
N GLN A 186 19.27 11.05 -14.56
CA GLN A 186 18.38 9.91 -14.50
C GLN A 186 16.94 10.29 -14.13
N THR A 187 15.98 9.55 -14.68
CA THR A 187 14.55 9.77 -14.46
C THR A 187 13.88 8.53 -13.89
N ILE A 188 12.98 8.72 -12.92
CA ILE A 188 12.07 7.67 -12.44
C ILE A 188 10.65 7.96 -12.93
N LEU A 189 10.01 6.95 -13.55
CA LEU A 189 8.59 7.00 -13.91
C LEU A 189 7.80 6.03 -13.03
N PHE A 190 6.92 6.60 -12.21
CA PHE A 190 6.12 5.86 -11.24
C PHE A 190 4.71 5.59 -11.75
N LEU A 191 4.30 4.31 -11.66
CA LEU A 191 2.93 3.86 -11.90
C LEU A 191 2.45 2.96 -10.77
N ASN A 192 1.31 3.31 -10.15
CA ASN A 192 0.68 2.46 -9.15
C ASN A 192 -0.14 1.33 -9.80
N ARG A 193 0.50 0.19 -10.10
CA ARG A 193 -0.12 -0.96 -10.80
C ARG A 193 -0.86 -1.96 -9.89
N ARG A 194 -1.27 -1.62 -8.66
CA ARG A 194 -1.91 -2.62 -7.78
C ARG A 194 -3.39 -2.82 -8.11
N GLY A 195 -3.68 -3.82 -8.93
CA GLY A 195 -5.01 -4.41 -9.09
C GLY A 195 -5.48 -4.58 -10.55
N TYR A 196 -6.31 -5.60 -10.78
CA TYR A 196 -7.03 -5.83 -12.04
C TYR A 196 -8.31 -4.97 -12.15
N SER A 197 -8.63 -4.19 -11.12
CA SER A 197 -9.86 -3.39 -11.10
C SER A 197 -9.67 -2.15 -11.97
N THR A 198 -10.34 -2.17 -13.12
CA THR A 198 -10.48 -0.97 -13.95
C THR A 198 -11.64 -0.15 -13.42
N PHE A 199 -11.34 1.04 -12.89
CA PHE A 199 -12.37 2.02 -12.60
C PHE A 199 -12.73 2.77 -13.88
N VAL A 200 -13.94 3.33 -13.91
CA VAL A 200 -14.46 4.09 -15.04
C VAL A 200 -14.44 5.57 -14.71
N SER A 201 -13.76 6.35 -15.55
CA SER A 201 -13.64 7.79 -15.39
C SER A 201 -13.78 8.54 -16.71
N CYS A 202 -14.30 9.76 -16.63
CA CYS A 202 -14.35 10.71 -17.73
C CYS A 202 -13.03 11.47 -17.83
N ARG A 203 -12.32 11.33 -18.95
CA ARG A 203 -11.06 12.07 -19.17
C ARG A 203 -11.24 13.57 -19.42
N ASN A 204 -12.46 14.03 -19.67
CA ASN A 204 -12.74 15.44 -19.95
C ASN A 204 -12.94 16.27 -18.68
N CYS A 205 -13.62 15.72 -17.67
CA CYS A 205 -13.90 16.45 -16.42
C CYS A 205 -13.35 15.77 -15.15
N GLY A 206 -12.79 14.56 -15.26
CA GLY A 206 -12.27 13.80 -14.12
C GLY A 206 -13.31 12.94 -13.40
N TYR A 207 -14.61 13.09 -13.70
CA TYR A 207 -15.69 12.37 -13.04
C TYR A 207 -15.45 10.86 -12.97
N VAL A 208 -15.54 10.28 -11.77
CA VAL A 208 -15.42 8.85 -11.49
C VAL A 208 -16.76 8.31 -11.04
N VAL A 209 -17.17 7.15 -11.56
CA VAL A 209 -18.43 6.52 -11.12
C VAL A 209 -18.24 5.88 -9.74
N LYS A 210 -18.98 6.38 -8.76
CA LYS A 210 -18.96 5.90 -7.37
C LYS A 210 -20.24 5.19 -6.96
N CYS A 211 -20.13 4.39 -5.90
CA CYS A 211 -21.26 3.80 -5.19
C CYS A 211 -21.97 4.84 -4.32
N ASP A 212 -23.31 4.90 -4.38
CA ASP A 212 -24.08 5.92 -3.66
C ASP A 212 -24.14 5.66 -2.15
N ARG A 213 -23.87 4.41 -1.73
CA ARG A 213 -23.88 4.00 -0.31
C ARG A 213 -22.51 4.04 0.35
N CYS A 214 -21.46 3.67 -0.39
CA CYS A 214 -20.13 3.46 0.17
C CYS A 214 -19.14 4.58 -0.17
N ASP A 215 -19.48 5.48 -1.10
CA ASP A 215 -18.61 6.54 -1.64
C ASP A 215 -17.24 6.04 -2.14
N VAL A 216 -17.19 4.77 -2.55
CA VAL A 216 -16.01 4.17 -3.20
C VAL A 216 -16.20 4.09 -4.71
N PRO A 217 -15.12 4.18 -5.50
CA PRO A 217 -15.14 3.92 -6.93
C PRO A 217 -15.73 2.53 -7.24
N MET A 218 -16.57 2.45 -8.27
CA MET A 218 -17.11 1.17 -8.71
C MET A 218 -16.14 0.46 -9.66
N THR A 219 -16.11 -0.88 -9.60
CA THR A 219 -15.26 -1.71 -10.46
C THR A 219 -16.01 -2.13 -11.71
N TYR A 220 -15.38 -2.01 -12.87
CA TYR A 220 -15.94 -2.51 -14.12
C TYR A 220 -15.72 -4.02 -14.29
N HIS A 221 -16.82 -4.74 -14.56
CA HIS A 221 -16.83 -6.16 -14.87
C HIS A 221 -17.12 -6.36 -16.35
N ALA A 222 -16.09 -6.70 -17.13
CA ALA A 222 -16.19 -6.84 -18.59
C ALA A 222 -17.20 -7.91 -19.03
N ALA A 223 -17.24 -9.06 -18.34
CA ALA A 223 -18.13 -10.17 -18.69
C ALA A 223 -19.63 -9.82 -18.52
N ALA A 224 -19.96 -9.04 -17.49
CA ALA A 224 -21.32 -8.62 -17.19
C ALA A 224 -21.69 -7.26 -17.82
N HIS A 225 -20.71 -6.56 -18.39
CA HIS A 225 -20.83 -5.18 -18.89
C HIS A 225 -21.46 -4.20 -17.88
N LYS A 226 -21.09 -4.34 -16.60
CA LYS A 226 -21.66 -3.57 -15.48
C LYS A 226 -20.58 -3.05 -14.54
N LEU A 227 -20.94 -2.03 -13.77
CA LEU A 227 -20.20 -1.53 -12.63
C LEU A 227 -20.72 -2.20 -11.36
N ILE A 228 -19.83 -2.71 -10.51
CA ILE A 228 -20.20 -3.37 -9.26
C ILE A 228 -19.42 -2.73 -8.10
N CYS A 229 -20.14 -2.41 -7.03
CA CYS A 229 -19.53 -2.07 -5.74
C CYS A 229 -19.22 -3.35 -4.97
N HIS A 230 -17.94 -3.61 -4.67
CA HIS A 230 -17.54 -4.81 -3.93
C HIS A 230 -17.73 -4.72 -2.41
N TYR A 231 -18.17 -3.57 -1.89
CA TYR A 231 -18.58 -3.46 -0.50
C TYR A 231 -20.05 -3.88 -0.33
N CYS A 232 -20.97 -3.19 -0.99
CA CYS A 232 -22.41 -3.36 -0.77
C CYS A 232 -23.14 -4.16 -1.86
N GLY A 233 -22.49 -4.42 -3.01
CA GLY A 233 -23.08 -5.17 -4.11
C GLY A 233 -23.94 -4.35 -5.07
N GLU A 234 -23.98 -3.03 -4.90
CA GLU A 234 -24.71 -2.15 -5.82
C GLU A 234 -24.18 -2.29 -7.25
N GLU A 235 -25.11 -2.45 -8.20
CA GLU A 235 -24.81 -2.54 -9.63
C GLU A 235 -25.25 -1.26 -10.35
N LYS A 236 -24.42 -0.76 -11.27
CA LYS A 236 -24.77 0.33 -12.19
C LYS A 236 -24.41 -0.03 -13.63
N ILE A 237 -25.15 0.54 -14.58
CA ILE A 237 -24.81 0.46 -16.00
C ILE A 237 -23.59 1.35 -16.26
N VAL A 238 -22.69 0.93 -17.15
CA VAL A 238 -21.56 1.78 -17.57
C VAL A 238 -22.10 2.97 -18.37
N PRO A 239 -21.86 4.22 -17.93
CA PRO A 239 -22.31 5.37 -18.69
C PRO A 239 -21.51 5.50 -19.99
N THR A 240 -22.21 5.62 -21.12
CA THR A 240 -21.58 5.93 -22.43
C THR A 240 -21.30 7.42 -22.61
N ILE A 241 -22.00 8.26 -21.84
CA ILE A 241 -21.88 9.71 -21.80
C ILE A 241 -21.68 10.13 -20.34
N CYS A 242 -20.73 11.04 -20.10
CA CYS A 242 -20.49 11.57 -18.77
C CYS A 242 -21.74 12.30 -18.25
N PRO A 243 -22.26 11.94 -17.05
CA PRO A 243 -23.44 12.60 -16.48
C PRO A 243 -23.17 14.04 -16.03
N ILE A 244 -21.89 14.42 -15.84
CA ILE A 244 -21.50 15.75 -15.35
C ILE A 244 -21.22 16.72 -16.50
N CYS A 245 -20.52 16.29 -17.55
CA CYS A 245 -20.07 17.18 -18.63
C CYS A 245 -20.57 16.80 -20.03
N GLY A 246 -21.37 15.74 -20.18
CA GLY A 246 -21.87 15.30 -21.49
C GLY A 246 -20.82 14.71 -22.44
N SER A 247 -19.57 14.54 -21.99
CA SER A 247 -18.49 14.01 -22.82
C SER A 247 -18.62 12.50 -23.08
N LYS A 248 -18.24 12.08 -24.30
CA LYS A 248 -18.12 10.66 -24.69
C LYS A 248 -16.77 10.04 -24.27
N TYR A 249 -15.87 10.80 -23.66
CA TYR A 249 -14.54 10.33 -23.27
C TYR A 249 -14.53 9.54 -21.95
N ILE A 250 -15.41 8.55 -21.85
CA ILE A 250 -15.43 7.57 -20.75
C ILE A 250 -14.41 6.47 -21.07
N LYS A 251 -13.46 6.24 -20.15
CA LYS A 251 -12.40 5.24 -20.32
C LYS A 251 -12.22 4.40 -19.05
N TYR A 252 -11.80 3.17 -19.29
CA TYR A 252 -11.29 2.26 -18.28
C TYR A 252 -9.84 2.62 -17.98
N PHE A 253 -9.51 2.80 -16.70
CA PHE A 253 -8.15 3.04 -16.25
C PHE A 253 -7.52 1.74 -15.76
N GLY A 254 -6.30 1.45 -16.22
CA GLY A 254 -5.60 0.18 -15.92
C GLY A 254 -4.39 -0.08 -16.83
N THR A 255 -3.70 0.98 -17.30
CA THR A 255 -2.55 0.83 -18.20
C THR A 255 -1.37 0.21 -17.43
N GLY A 256 -0.79 -0.88 -17.95
CA GLY A 256 0.36 -1.55 -17.34
C GLY A 256 1.71 -0.87 -17.60
N THR A 257 2.72 -1.24 -16.81
CA THR A 257 4.12 -0.78 -16.94
C THR A 257 4.69 -1.02 -18.33
N GLU A 258 4.34 -2.14 -18.98
CA GLU A 258 4.76 -2.49 -20.35
C GLU A 258 4.27 -1.51 -21.42
N LYS A 259 3.06 -0.99 -21.25
CA LYS A 259 2.54 0.01 -22.17
C LYS A 259 3.23 1.35 -21.99
N ILE A 260 3.64 1.70 -20.77
CA ILE A 260 4.48 2.89 -20.55
C ILE A 260 5.83 2.67 -21.21
N GLU A 261 6.49 1.54 -20.96
CA GLU A 261 7.78 1.19 -21.58
C GLU A 261 7.72 1.34 -23.11
N ASN A 262 6.73 0.73 -23.76
CA ASN A 262 6.55 0.86 -25.21
C ASN A 262 6.34 2.30 -25.68
N GLU A 263 5.60 3.13 -24.94
CA GLU A 263 5.40 4.54 -25.29
C GLU A 263 6.68 5.36 -25.07
N ILE A 264 7.43 5.12 -24.00
CA ILE A 264 8.71 5.78 -23.74
C ILE A 264 9.74 5.40 -24.79
N SER A 265 9.85 4.12 -25.17
CA SER A 265 10.75 3.69 -26.27
C SER A 265 10.38 4.32 -27.61
N ARG A 266 9.11 4.66 -27.84
CA ARG A 266 8.68 5.38 -29.05
C ARG A 266 9.08 6.86 -29.01
N PHE A 267 8.95 7.50 -27.85
CA PHE A 267 9.29 8.91 -27.67
C PHE A 267 10.80 9.16 -27.60
N PHE A 268 11.55 8.23 -27.01
CA PHE A 268 12.98 8.35 -26.73
C PHE A 268 13.70 7.03 -27.11
N PRO A 269 13.88 6.76 -28.41
CA PRO A 269 14.39 5.47 -28.90
C PRO A 269 15.83 5.16 -28.46
N ASP A 270 16.64 6.19 -28.21
CA ASP A 270 18.04 6.03 -27.78
C ASP A 270 18.20 5.87 -26.25
N SER A 271 17.11 6.01 -25.49
CA SER A 271 17.16 5.93 -24.03
C SER A 271 17.23 4.49 -23.52
N ARG A 272 18.06 4.25 -22.50
CA ARG A 272 18.17 2.94 -21.84
C ARG A 272 17.14 2.85 -20.73
N ILE A 273 16.13 2.01 -20.93
CA ILE A 273 15.00 1.88 -20.02
C ILE A 273 15.15 0.62 -19.18
N LEU A 274 14.93 0.73 -17.88
CA LEU A 274 14.77 -0.40 -16.96
C LEU A 274 13.35 -0.42 -16.41
N ARG A 275 12.84 -1.64 -16.20
CA ARG A 275 11.54 -1.88 -15.55
C ARG A 275 11.73 -2.59 -14.22
N MET A 276 11.11 -2.07 -13.18
CA MET A 276 11.06 -2.68 -11.85
C MET A 276 9.61 -2.87 -11.40
N ASP A 277 9.11 -4.08 -11.61
CA ASP A 277 7.78 -4.54 -11.21
C ASP A 277 7.81 -6.02 -10.76
N LEU A 278 6.67 -6.53 -10.29
CA LEU A 278 6.55 -7.89 -9.78
C LEU A 278 7.01 -8.97 -10.79
N ASP A 279 6.83 -8.71 -12.09
CA ASP A 279 7.13 -9.68 -13.15
C ASP A 279 8.64 -9.73 -13.44
N THR A 280 9.31 -8.58 -13.41
CA THR A 280 10.76 -8.45 -13.62
C THR A 280 11.59 -8.87 -12.39
N THR A 281 11.03 -8.81 -11.17
CA THR A 281 11.76 -9.10 -9.92
C THR A 281 11.51 -10.49 -9.33
N ARG A 282 10.92 -11.45 -10.06
CA ARG A 282 10.59 -12.78 -9.51
C ARG A 282 11.80 -13.63 -9.12
N ARG A 283 12.95 -13.44 -9.76
CA ARG A 283 14.17 -14.23 -9.52
C ARG A 283 14.96 -13.66 -8.34
N LYS A 284 15.58 -14.54 -7.53
CA LYS A 284 16.49 -14.14 -6.44
C LYS A 284 17.61 -13.26 -7.01
N GLY A 285 17.88 -12.12 -6.38
CA GLY A 285 18.90 -11.15 -6.81
C GLY A 285 18.48 -10.17 -7.92
N ALA A 286 17.31 -10.34 -8.56
CA ALA A 286 16.89 -9.45 -9.65
C ALA A 286 16.72 -7.98 -9.21
N HIS A 287 16.19 -7.75 -8.00
CA HIS A 287 16.03 -6.42 -7.43
C HIS A 287 17.37 -5.70 -7.24
N GLU A 288 18.36 -6.40 -6.69
CA GLU A 288 19.70 -5.87 -6.42
C GLU A 288 20.44 -5.58 -7.72
N ARG A 289 20.32 -6.46 -8.72
CA ARG A 289 20.86 -6.21 -10.05
C ARG A 289 20.28 -4.95 -10.69
N ILE A 290 18.95 -4.80 -10.73
CA ILE A 290 18.32 -3.59 -11.32
C ILE A 290 18.73 -2.33 -10.53
N TYR A 291 18.81 -2.42 -9.20
CA TYR A 291 19.32 -1.32 -8.37
C TYR A 291 20.74 -0.91 -8.78
N ASN A 292 21.65 -1.88 -8.86
CA ASN A 292 23.04 -1.62 -9.22
C ASN A 292 23.17 -1.13 -10.66
N GLU A 293 22.42 -1.69 -11.61
CA GLU A 293 22.43 -1.21 -13.00
C GLU A 293 21.98 0.25 -13.11
N PHE A 294 20.90 0.62 -12.43
CA PHE A 294 20.45 2.01 -12.42
C PHE A 294 21.45 2.90 -11.68
N LYS A 295 21.95 2.49 -10.50
CA LYS A 295 22.96 3.25 -9.74
C LYS A 295 24.26 3.46 -10.50
N ASP A 296 24.68 2.49 -11.31
CA ASP A 296 25.90 2.52 -12.13
C ASP A 296 25.70 3.28 -13.47
N HIS A 297 24.59 4.01 -13.64
CA HIS A 297 24.27 4.75 -14.88
C HIS A 297 24.21 3.86 -16.13
N LYS A 298 23.85 2.58 -15.98
CA LYS A 298 23.60 1.66 -17.11
C LYS A 298 22.22 1.86 -17.74
N ALA A 299 21.38 2.67 -17.10
CA ALA A 299 20.07 3.05 -17.59
C ALA A 299 19.73 4.51 -17.26
N ASP A 300 18.94 5.13 -18.11
CA ASP A 300 18.57 6.55 -18.04
C ASP A 300 17.18 6.73 -17.41
N ILE A 301 16.28 5.78 -17.66
CA ILE A 301 14.89 5.83 -17.19
C ILE A 301 14.55 4.53 -16.45
N LEU A 302 14.09 4.66 -15.20
CA LEU A 302 13.55 3.54 -14.42
C LEU A 302 12.03 3.66 -14.30
N ILE A 303 11.32 2.73 -14.94
CA ILE A 303 9.87 2.61 -14.86
C ILE A 303 9.52 1.60 -13.76
N GLY A 304 8.61 1.95 -12.86
CA GLY A 304 8.09 0.91 -11.97
C GLY A 304 7.05 1.37 -10.98
N THR A 305 6.83 0.46 -10.04
CA THR A 305 5.70 0.51 -9.10
C THR A 305 6.16 0.89 -7.69
N GLN A 306 5.37 0.56 -6.67
CA GLN A 306 5.66 0.83 -5.26
C GLN A 306 7.02 0.29 -4.77
N MET A 307 7.66 -0.60 -5.53
CA MET A 307 8.98 -1.12 -5.19
C MET A 307 10.07 -0.06 -5.33
N ILE A 308 9.96 0.86 -6.29
CA ILE A 308 10.97 1.92 -6.49
C ILE A 308 10.92 2.98 -5.36
N SER A 309 9.76 3.15 -4.73
CA SER A 309 9.56 4.21 -3.75
C SER A 309 10.12 3.89 -2.36
N LYS A 310 10.60 2.67 -2.10
CA LYS A 310 10.99 2.18 -0.76
C LYS A 310 12.42 1.68 -0.72
N GLY A 311 13.15 2.00 0.35
CA GLY A 311 14.47 1.43 0.64
C GLY A 311 15.63 1.79 -0.30
N MET A 312 15.38 2.47 -1.42
CA MET A 312 16.38 2.74 -2.46
C MET A 312 16.75 4.22 -2.48
N ASP A 313 18.05 4.49 -2.44
CA ASP A 313 18.63 5.84 -2.53
C ASP A 313 19.38 5.98 -3.85
N PHE A 314 18.89 6.87 -4.71
CA PHE A 314 19.48 7.20 -6.01
C PHE A 314 19.86 8.67 -6.01
N LYS A 315 21.16 8.95 -5.98
CA LYS A 315 21.68 10.32 -5.83
C LYS A 315 21.52 11.15 -7.11
N ASP A 316 21.55 10.48 -8.26
CA ASP A 316 21.56 11.12 -9.59
C ASP A 316 20.17 11.21 -10.23
N VAL A 317 19.12 10.90 -9.46
CA VAL A 317 17.74 11.09 -9.87
C VAL A 317 17.31 12.52 -9.62
N THR A 318 17.16 13.27 -10.71
CA THR A 318 16.72 14.66 -10.71
C THR A 318 15.26 14.82 -11.13
N LEU A 319 14.65 13.81 -11.79
CA LEU A 319 13.26 13.85 -12.20
C LEU A 319 12.47 12.62 -11.74
N VAL A 320 11.30 12.87 -11.18
CA VAL A 320 10.32 11.83 -10.87
C VAL A 320 8.98 12.18 -11.52
N GLY A 321 8.53 11.35 -12.47
CA GLY A 321 7.23 11.48 -13.13
C GLY A 321 6.20 10.50 -12.59
N VAL A 322 5.12 10.97 -11.98
CA VAL A 322 3.96 10.15 -11.63
C VAL A 322 2.99 10.14 -12.81
N ILE A 323 2.85 8.97 -13.44
CA ILE A 323 2.14 8.85 -14.73
C ILE A 323 0.63 9.03 -14.59
N ALA A 324 0.03 8.46 -13.53
CA ALA A 324 -1.40 8.53 -13.29
C ALA A 324 -1.71 8.35 -11.80
N ALA A 325 -1.79 9.48 -11.06
CA ALA A 325 -2.14 9.46 -9.64
C ALA A 325 -3.58 8.95 -9.39
N ASP A 326 -4.47 9.07 -10.38
CA ASP A 326 -5.85 8.57 -10.31
C ASP A 326 -5.93 7.06 -10.04
N THR A 327 -4.89 6.31 -10.39
CA THR A 327 -4.89 4.85 -10.22
C THR A 327 -4.85 4.44 -8.75
N SER A 328 -4.06 5.13 -7.91
CA SER A 328 -4.07 4.91 -6.47
C SER A 328 -5.30 5.52 -5.81
N LEU A 329 -5.75 6.66 -6.34
CA LEU A 329 -6.86 7.41 -5.76
C LEU A 329 -8.17 6.64 -5.86
N ASN A 330 -8.38 6.00 -7.00
CA ASN A 330 -9.63 5.32 -7.32
C ASN A 330 -9.58 3.81 -7.09
N ILE A 331 -8.71 3.34 -6.19
CA ILE A 331 -8.80 1.98 -5.66
C ILE A 331 -10.14 1.86 -4.93
N PRO A 332 -10.92 0.78 -5.14
CA PRO A 332 -12.21 0.56 -4.47
C PRO A 332 -11.98 0.12 -3.01
N ASP A 333 -11.30 0.96 -2.24
CA ASP A 333 -10.97 0.79 -0.83
C ASP A 333 -11.05 2.16 -0.14
N PHE A 334 -11.60 2.23 1.07
CA PHE A 334 -11.70 3.48 1.83
C PHE A 334 -10.33 4.13 2.13
N ARG A 335 -9.24 3.37 2.01
CA ARG A 335 -7.85 3.86 2.16
C ARG A 335 -7.26 4.43 0.87
N GLY A 336 -8.01 4.52 -0.24
CA GLY A 336 -7.49 5.02 -1.53
C GLY A 336 -6.82 6.40 -1.42
N SER A 337 -7.47 7.33 -0.71
CA SER A 337 -6.95 8.67 -0.43
C SER A 337 -5.67 8.67 0.41
N GLU A 338 -5.66 7.93 1.52
CA GLU A 338 -4.49 7.74 2.39
C GLU A 338 -3.30 7.15 1.64
N ARG A 339 -3.53 6.06 0.90
CA ARG A 339 -2.49 5.41 0.11
C ARG A 339 -1.95 6.34 -0.97
N THR A 340 -2.81 7.11 -1.62
CA THR A 340 -2.37 8.08 -2.64
C THR A 340 -1.47 9.15 -2.03
N PHE A 341 -1.88 9.75 -0.91
CA PHE A 341 -1.06 10.73 -0.21
C PHE A 341 0.31 10.15 0.18
N GLN A 342 0.33 8.97 0.80
CA GLN A 342 1.56 8.30 1.24
C GLN A 342 2.48 7.98 0.05
N LEU A 343 1.93 7.43 -1.03
CA LEU A 343 2.69 7.09 -2.23
C LEU A 343 3.28 8.33 -2.89
N LEU A 344 2.48 9.38 -3.11
CA LEU A 344 2.94 10.62 -3.76
C LEU A 344 4.01 11.32 -2.92
N THR A 345 3.82 11.40 -1.60
CA THR A 345 4.80 11.99 -0.68
C THR A 345 6.11 11.21 -0.69
N GLN A 346 6.03 9.87 -0.66
CA GLN A 346 7.20 9.00 -0.69
C GLN A 346 7.95 9.09 -2.01
N VAL A 347 7.23 9.09 -3.14
CA VAL A 347 7.79 9.19 -4.49
C VAL A 347 8.42 10.55 -4.71
N ALA A 348 7.77 11.63 -4.25
CA ALA A 348 8.35 12.97 -4.29
C ALA A 348 9.64 13.05 -3.47
N GLY A 349 9.71 12.38 -2.32
CA GLY A 349 10.92 12.29 -1.49
C GLY A 349 12.10 11.52 -2.08
N ARG A 350 12.00 11.00 -3.32
CA ARG A 350 13.10 10.32 -4.04
C ARG A 350 13.89 11.24 -4.95
N ALA A 351 13.29 12.33 -5.43
CA ALA A 351 14.00 13.31 -6.26
C ALA A 351 14.93 14.18 -5.40
N GLY A 352 16.11 14.51 -5.93
CA GLY A 352 16.97 15.55 -5.34
C GLY A 352 17.64 15.17 -4.03
N ARG A 353 17.99 13.89 -3.83
CA ARG A 353 18.75 13.43 -2.66
C ARG A 353 20.26 13.71 -2.78
N GLY A 354 20.74 13.91 -4.00
CA GLY A 354 22.11 14.32 -4.31
C GLY A 354 22.37 15.82 -4.07
N SER A 355 23.29 16.39 -4.85
CA SER A 355 23.60 17.83 -4.86
C SER A 355 22.69 18.63 -5.81
N LEU A 356 22.03 17.95 -6.74
CA LEU A 356 21.13 18.57 -7.72
C LEU A 356 19.71 18.65 -7.17
N GLU A 357 19.01 19.74 -7.49
CA GLU A 357 17.60 19.90 -7.13
C GLU A 357 16.74 18.88 -7.89
N GLY A 358 15.81 18.26 -7.15
CA GLY A 358 14.85 17.32 -7.72
C GLY A 358 13.60 18.03 -8.21
N ASN A 359 13.07 17.58 -9.34
CA ASN A 359 11.77 17.96 -9.85
C ASN A 359 10.82 16.76 -9.87
N VAL A 360 9.56 16.98 -9.50
CA VAL A 360 8.53 15.96 -9.44
C VAL A 360 7.32 16.45 -10.23
N ILE A 361 6.87 15.66 -11.20
CA ILE A 361 5.69 15.99 -12.02
C ILE A 361 4.63 14.94 -11.77
N ILE A 362 3.49 15.36 -11.23
CA ILE A 362 2.34 14.52 -10.93
C ILE A 362 1.24 14.76 -11.95
N GLN A 363 0.97 13.74 -12.78
CA GLN A 363 -0.11 13.78 -13.75
C GLN A 363 -1.38 13.15 -13.17
N THR A 364 -2.50 13.85 -13.32
CA THR A 364 -3.80 13.41 -12.79
C THR A 364 -4.96 14.02 -13.57
N TYR A 365 -6.10 13.32 -13.58
CA TYR A 365 -7.37 13.85 -14.06
C TYR A 365 -8.20 14.48 -12.92
N ASN A 366 -7.72 14.40 -11.68
CA ASN A 366 -8.33 14.98 -10.49
C ASN A 366 -7.33 15.88 -9.73
N PRO A 367 -6.81 16.95 -10.34
CA PRO A 367 -5.76 17.79 -9.74
C PRO A 367 -6.20 18.50 -8.45
N GLU A 368 -7.50 18.71 -8.26
CA GLU A 368 -8.05 19.34 -7.07
C GLU A 368 -8.23 18.39 -5.88
N HIS A 369 -8.01 17.08 -6.05
CA HIS A 369 -8.23 16.13 -4.97
C HIS A 369 -7.26 16.39 -3.79
N TYR A 370 -7.79 16.49 -2.57
CA TYR A 370 -7.03 16.89 -1.38
C TYR A 370 -5.80 16.02 -1.12
N SER A 371 -5.87 14.71 -1.36
CA SER A 371 -4.71 13.82 -1.24
C SER A 371 -3.54 14.19 -2.16
N ILE A 372 -3.82 14.76 -3.34
CA ILE A 372 -2.80 15.18 -4.32
C ILE A 372 -2.28 16.57 -3.96
N VAL A 373 -3.19 17.49 -3.66
CA VAL A 373 -2.85 18.87 -3.27
C VAL A 373 -1.97 18.90 -2.02
N TYR A 374 -2.34 18.16 -0.97
CA TYR A 374 -1.54 18.10 0.26
C TYR A 374 -0.24 17.33 0.08
N ALA A 375 -0.21 16.31 -0.81
CA ALA A 375 1.04 15.58 -1.09
C ALA A 375 2.09 16.47 -1.79
N LYS A 376 1.67 17.44 -2.62
CA LYS A 376 2.57 18.44 -3.24
C LYS A 376 3.42 19.16 -2.20
N HIS A 377 2.83 19.53 -1.07
CA HIS A 377 3.49 20.25 0.01
C HIS A 377 3.97 19.34 1.16
N GLN A 378 3.78 18.01 1.03
CA GLN A 378 4.03 17.03 2.10
C GLN A 378 3.29 17.38 3.40
N ASP A 379 2.13 18.02 3.30
CA ASP A 379 1.35 18.49 4.44
C ASP A 379 0.44 17.37 4.99
N TYR A 380 1.05 16.51 5.80
CA TYR A 380 0.34 15.40 6.42
C TYR A 380 -0.74 15.88 7.40
N LYS A 381 -0.54 17.02 8.07
CA LYS A 381 -1.48 17.49 9.10
C LYS A 381 -2.80 17.90 8.47
N CYS A 382 -2.77 18.74 7.44
CA CYS A 382 -3.99 19.14 6.73
C CYS A 382 -4.64 17.98 5.99
N PHE A 383 -3.83 17.05 5.44
CA PHE A 383 -4.36 15.80 4.90
C PHE A 383 -5.12 14.99 5.96
N TYR A 384 -4.52 14.76 7.13
CA TYR A 384 -5.11 14.02 8.23
C TYR A 384 -6.42 14.66 8.70
N GLU A 385 -6.44 15.97 8.93
CA GLU A 385 -7.63 16.70 9.40
C GLU A 385 -8.82 16.53 8.44
N LYS A 386 -8.56 16.53 7.13
CA LYS A 386 -9.60 16.31 6.12
C LYS A 386 -10.06 14.86 6.06
N GLU A 387 -9.12 13.92 5.97
CA GLU A 387 -9.42 12.49 5.80
C GLU A 387 -10.12 11.92 7.04
N ILE A 388 -9.68 12.29 8.25
CA ILE A 388 -10.23 11.73 9.49
C ILE A 388 -11.71 12.12 9.69
N GLU A 389 -12.11 13.31 9.25
CA GLU A 389 -13.51 13.76 9.26
C GLU A 389 -14.38 12.89 8.33
N ILE A 390 -13.90 12.64 7.11
CA ILE A 390 -14.56 11.77 6.14
C ILE A 390 -14.74 10.36 6.73
N ARG A 391 -13.69 9.81 7.35
CA ARG A 391 -13.76 8.49 7.98
C ARG A 391 -14.73 8.44 9.15
N ARG A 392 -14.83 9.51 9.94
CA ARG A 392 -15.82 9.61 11.02
C ARG A 392 -17.24 9.58 10.47
N ASN A 393 -17.53 10.40 9.45
CA ASN A 393 -18.86 10.51 8.86
C ASN A 393 -19.30 9.20 8.17
N LEU A 394 -18.36 8.46 7.59
CA LEU A 394 -18.61 7.16 6.97
C LEU A 394 -18.45 5.98 7.95
N ASN A 395 -18.22 6.24 9.24
CA ASN A 395 -17.99 5.22 10.27
C ASN A 395 -16.90 4.19 9.87
N ASN A 396 -15.80 4.63 9.25
CA ASN A 396 -14.65 3.80 8.86
C ASN A 396 -13.57 3.78 9.98
N PRO A 397 -12.65 2.79 9.98
CA PRO A 397 -11.50 2.80 10.89
C PRO A 397 -10.74 4.14 10.86
N PRO A 398 -10.34 4.72 12.01
CA PRO A 398 -10.28 4.11 13.35
C PRO A 398 -11.57 4.21 14.21
N PHE A 399 -12.69 4.68 13.65
CA PHE A 399 -13.94 4.88 14.43
C PHE A 399 -14.80 3.61 14.55
N SER A 400 -14.50 2.60 13.76
CA SER A 400 -15.13 1.28 13.80
C SER A 400 -14.10 0.18 13.52
N ASP A 401 -14.46 -1.05 13.86
CA ASP A 401 -13.76 -2.25 13.40
C ASP A 401 -14.45 -2.84 12.16
N ILE A 402 -13.69 -3.60 11.40
CA ILE A 402 -14.16 -4.37 10.25
C ILE A 402 -13.79 -5.84 10.47
N ILE A 403 -14.74 -6.75 10.29
CA ILE A 403 -14.46 -8.18 10.11
C ILE A 403 -14.79 -8.53 8.66
N TYR A 404 -13.81 -9.07 7.96
CA TYR A 404 -13.91 -9.51 6.59
C TYR A 404 -13.90 -11.03 6.54
N VAL A 405 -14.94 -11.61 5.95
CA VAL A 405 -15.08 -13.05 5.75
C VAL A 405 -15.03 -13.32 4.25
N LEU A 406 -14.02 -14.06 3.82
CA LEU A 406 -13.88 -14.59 2.48
C LEU A 406 -14.35 -16.04 2.48
N ILE A 407 -15.30 -16.38 1.61
CA ILE A 407 -15.82 -17.73 1.41
C ILE A 407 -15.43 -18.16 0.00
N TYR A 408 -14.85 -19.34 -0.14
CA TYR A 408 -14.33 -19.79 -1.43
C TYR A 408 -14.46 -21.30 -1.65
N SER A 409 -14.59 -21.68 -2.92
CA SER A 409 -14.69 -23.09 -3.33
C SER A 409 -14.35 -23.24 -4.81
N GLU A 410 -13.89 -24.42 -5.22
CA GLU A 410 -13.73 -24.75 -6.64
C GLU A 410 -15.07 -24.93 -7.37
N ASN A 411 -16.14 -25.29 -6.65
CA ASN A 411 -17.49 -25.43 -7.21
C ASN A 411 -18.31 -24.14 -7.01
N GLU A 412 -18.48 -23.39 -8.09
CA GLU A 412 -19.23 -22.13 -8.10
C GLU A 412 -20.71 -22.30 -7.71
N ASN A 413 -21.37 -23.36 -8.16
CA ASN A 413 -22.81 -23.56 -7.93
C ASN A 413 -23.10 -23.82 -6.45
N ASP A 414 -22.30 -24.69 -5.83
CA ASP A 414 -22.41 -25.00 -4.41
C ASP A 414 -22.10 -23.77 -3.55
N LEU A 415 -21.05 -23.03 -3.93
CA LEU A 415 -20.68 -21.78 -3.27
C LEU A 415 -21.82 -20.76 -3.31
N ILE A 416 -22.39 -20.48 -4.49
CA ILE A 416 -23.50 -19.53 -4.66
C ILE A 416 -24.71 -19.96 -3.82
N LYS A 417 -25.07 -21.24 -3.85
CA LYS A 417 -26.19 -21.77 -3.06
C LYS A 417 -25.96 -21.55 -1.57
N LYS A 418 -24.77 -21.87 -1.07
CA LYS A 418 -24.43 -21.75 0.35
C LYS A 418 -24.32 -20.30 0.81
N VAL A 419 -23.71 -19.45 -0.01
CA VAL A 419 -23.58 -18.01 0.28
C VAL A 419 -24.95 -17.33 0.32
N ARG A 420 -25.90 -17.74 -0.53
CA ARG A 420 -27.29 -17.26 -0.45
C ARG A 420 -27.98 -17.69 0.84
N GLU A 421 -27.84 -18.95 1.25
CA GLU A 421 -28.36 -19.45 2.55
C GLU A 421 -27.80 -18.61 3.72
N ILE A 422 -26.49 -18.39 3.74
CA ILE A 422 -25.81 -17.55 4.74
C ILE A 422 -26.35 -16.12 4.70
N GLY A 423 -26.48 -15.54 3.52
CA GLY A 423 -27.00 -14.18 3.34
C GLY A 423 -28.44 -14.01 3.83
N GLU A 424 -29.31 -15.01 3.64
CA GLU A 424 -30.68 -14.97 4.17
C GLU A 424 -30.73 -14.99 5.69
N VAL A 425 -29.87 -15.78 6.33
CA VAL A 425 -29.75 -15.80 7.80
C VAL A 425 -29.23 -14.45 8.30
N LEU A 426 -28.17 -13.92 7.70
CA LEU A 426 -27.58 -12.65 8.11
C LEU A 426 -28.51 -11.45 7.88
N LYS A 427 -29.33 -11.46 6.83
CA LYS A 427 -30.35 -10.42 6.59
C LYS A 427 -31.41 -10.35 7.70
N ARG A 428 -31.69 -11.48 8.36
CA ARG A 428 -32.63 -11.54 9.50
C ARG A 428 -31.99 -11.03 10.79
N THR A 429 -30.66 -11.03 10.87
CA THR A 429 -29.90 -10.48 11.99
C THR A 429 -29.92 -8.96 11.94
N LYS A 430 -30.75 -8.35 12.78
CA LYS A 430 -30.73 -6.90 13.01
C LYS A 430 -29.81 -6.60 14.20
N SER A 431 -28.73 -5.87 13.97
CA SER A 431 -27.85 -5.37 15.01
C SER A 431 -27.83 -3.84 14.98
N LYS A 432 -27.91 -3.21 16.15
CA LYS A 432 -27.66 -1.77 16.29
C LYS A 432 -26.15 -1.46 16.37
N GLN A 433 -25.32 -2.47 16.57
CA GLN A 433 -23.89 -2.31 16.88
C GLN A 433 -22.99 -2.48 15.67
N PHE A 434 -23.47 -3.13 14.61
CA PHE A 434 -22.72 -3.34 13.39
C PHE A 434 -23.64 -3.50 12.18
N GLU A 435 -23.12 -3.07 11.04
CA GLU A 435 -23.68 -3.26 9.71
C GLU A 435 -23.11 -4.53 9.09
N ILE A 436 -23.94 -5.24 8.32
CA ILE A 436 -23.53 -6.39 7.52
C ILE A 436 -23.66 -5.99 6.05
N LEU A 437 -22.55 -6.01 5.32
CA LEU A 437 -22.47 -5.75 3.90
C LEU A 437 -22.17 -7.04 3.15
N GLY A 438 -22.86 -7.25 2.04
CA GLY A 438 -22.82 -8.49 1.26
C GLY A 438 -23.86 -9.52 1.71
N PRO A 439 -23.69 -10.81 1.33
CA PRO A 439 -22.57 -11.35 0.57
C PRO A 439 -22.50 -10.83 -0.87
N VAL A 440 -21.29 -10.59 -1.37
CA VAL A 440 -21.02 -10.15 -2.75
C VAL A 440 -19.83 -10.90 -3.33
N PRO A 441 -19.71 -11.02 -4.67
CA PRO A 441 -18.49 -11.53 -5.28
C PRO A 441 -17.29 -10.67 -4.89
N SER A 442 -16.17 -11.31 -4.56
CA SER A 442 -14.92 -10.58 -4.28
C SER A 442 -14.43 -9.83 -5.52
N PRO A 443 -13.67 -8.72 -5.36
CA PRO A 443 -13.07 -7.98 -6.48
C PRO A 443 -12.34 -8.86 -7.50
N ILE A 444 -11.62 -9.87 -6.99
CA ILE A 444 -11.08 -10.95 -7.81
C ILE A 444 -11.94 -12.19 -7.59
N SER A 445 -12.84 -12.45 -8.55
CA SER A 445 -13.87 -13.48 -8.47
C SER A 445 -13.31 -14.91 -8.46
N LYS A 446 -12.13 -15.16 -9.03
CA LYS A 446 -11.50 -16.49 -9.09
C LYS A 446 -9.98 -16.42 -8.93
N ILE A 447 -9.42 -17.22 -8.02
CA ILE A 447 -7.96 -17.40 -7.83
C ILE A 447 -7.65 -18.88 -7.66
N LYS A 448 -6.65 -19.41 -8.39
CA LYS A 448 -6.25 -20.83 -8.29
C LYS A 448 -7.46 -21.77 -8.32
N ASN A 449 -8.32 -21.60 -9.33
CA ASN A 449 -9.59 -22.30 -9.52
C ASN A 449 -10.69 -22.13 -8.46
N ASN A 450 -10.44 -21.40 -7.38
CA ASN A 450 -11.42 -21.13 -6.35
C ASN A 450 -12.21 -19.86 -6.66
N TYR A 451 -13.53 -19.98 -6.73
CA TYR A 451 -14.48 -18.88 -6.77
C TYR A 451 -14.59 -18.23 -5.40
N ARG A 452 -14.76 -16.91 -5.34
CA ARG A 452 -14.59 -16.12 -4.12
C ARG A 452 -15.75 -15.15 -3.88
N TRP A 453 -16.33 -15.24 -2.70
CA TRP A 453 -17.37 -14.34 -2.20
C TRP A 453 -16.94 -13.75 -0.86
N GLN A 454 -17.43 -12.56 -0.54
CA GLN A 454 -17.08 -11.88 0.69
C GLN A 454 -18.29 -11.31 1.43
N ILE A 455 -18.14 -11.23 2.75
CA ILE A 455 -19.07 -10.61 3.68
C ILE A 455 -18.25 -9.68 4.58
N ILE A 456 -18.75 -8.46 4.80
CA ILE A 456 -18.09 -7.46 5.64
C ILE A 456 -19.01 -7.11 6.79
N PHE A 457 -18.52 -7.24 8.02
CA PHE A 457 -19.15 -6.75 9.22
C PHE A 457 -18.44 -5.47 9.66
N LYS A 458 -19.15 -4.37 9.85
CA LYS A 458 -18.57 -3.06 10.14
C LYS A 458 -19.24 -2.41 11.35
N GLY A 459 -18.47 -1.98 12.34
CA GLY A 459 -18.99 -1.40 13.59
C GLY A 459 -18.21 -1.88 14.82
N GLU A 460 -18.88 -2.09 15.95
CA GLU A 460 -18.27 -2.66 17.16
C GLU A 460 -18.17 -4.20 17.06
N VAL A 461 -17.47 -4.67 16.04
CA VAL A 461 -17.47 -6.09 15.63
C VAL A 461 -16.36 -6.92 16.26
N ARG A 462 -15.28 -6.30 16.75
CA ARG A 462 -14.09 -6.99 17.27
C ARG A 462 -14.40 -8.02 18.37
N ARG A 463 -15.36 -7.73 19.25
CA ARG A 463 -15.81 -8.66 20.31
C ARG A 463 -16.51 -9.92 19.78
N TYR A 464 -17.11 -9.86 18.58
CA TYR A 464 -17.85 -10.96 17.97
C TYR A 464 -16.98 -11.87 17.11
N PHE A 465 -15.67 -11.60 17.01
CA PHE A 465 -14.77 -12.36 16.14
C PHE A 465 -14.85 -13.88 16.39
N LYS A 466 -14.76 -14.32 17.63
CA LYS A 466 -14.80 -15.76 17.98
C LYS A 466 -16.17 -16.39 17.68
N ASP A 467 -17.25 -15.66 17.96
CA ASP A 467 -18.62 -16.15 17.72
C ASP A 467 -18.88 -16.29 16.22
N LEU A 468 -18.45 -15.31 15.42
CA LEU A 468 -18.54 -15.37 13.96
C LEU A 468 -17.70 -16.50 13.39
N ASP A 469 -16.45 -16.65 13.83
CA ASP A 469 -15.55 -17.72 13.40
C ASP A 469 -16.17 -19.10 13.67
N ASN A 470 -16.64 -19.34 14.89
CA ASN A 470 -17.37 -20.57 15.25
C ASN A 470 -18.65 -20.77 14.43
N TRP A 471 -19.40 -19.70 14.16
CA TRP A 471 -20.63 -19.78 13.37
C TRP A 471 -20.35 -20.17 11.92
N PHE A 472 -19.35 -19.56 11.28
CA PHE A 472 -18.93 -19.91 9.92
C PHE A 472 -18.35 -21.32 9.86
N TYR A 473 -17.51 -21.70 10.83
CA TYR A 473 -17.03 -23.06 10.97
C TYR A 473 -18.19 -24.06 11.00
N ASN A 474 -19.15 -23.89 11.90
CA ASN A 474 -20.28 -24.81 12.03
C ASN A 474 -21.17 -24.85 10.77
N LYS A 475 -21.30 -23.74 10.04
CA LYS A 475 -22.12 -23.67 8.82
C LYS A 475 -21.45 -24.29 7.60
N LEU A 476 -20.13 -24.30 7.55
CA LEU A 476 -19.33 -24.74 6.39
C LEU A 476 -18.63 -26.08 6.62
N ASN A 477 -18.49 -26.51 7.88
CA ASN A 477 -17.90 -27.80 8.22
C ASN A 477 -18.68 -28.95 7.54
N GLY A 478 -17.94 -29.89 6.95
CA GLY A 478 -18.51 -31.00 6.17
C GLY A 478 -18.93 -30.64 4.73
N THR A 479 -18.63 -29.42 4.25
CA THR A 479 -18.84 -29.01 2.85
C THR A 479 -17.51 -28.84 2.12
N ASN A 480 -17.54 -28.78 0.78
CA ASN A 480 -16.36 -28.46 -0.05
C ASN A 480 -16.10 -26.94 -0.15
N ILE A 481 -16.52 -26.17 0.86
CA ILE A 481 -16.46 -24.72 0.88
C ILE A 481 -15.62 -24.31 2.07
N ASP A 482 -14.51 -23.62 1.78
CA ASP A 482 -13.62 -23.07 2.77
C ASP A 482 -13.92 -21.60 3.03
N TYR A 483 -13.42 -21.10 4.16
CA TYR A 483 -13.49 -19.68 4.47
C TYR A 483 -12.20 -19.18 5.12
N SER A 484 -12.04 -17.85 5.10
CA SER A 484 -10.98 -17.13 5.78
C SER A 484 -11.58 -15.90 6.42
N ILE A 485 -11.34 -15.70 7.71
CA ILE A 485 -11.77 -14.53 8.46
C ILE A 485 -10.57 -13.61 8.74
N ASP A 486 -10.78 -12.30 8.66
CA ASP A 486 -9.78 -11.30 9.01
C ASP A 486 -10.40 -10.14 9.78
N ILE A 487 -9.70 -9.69 10.82
CA ILE A 487 -10.05 -8.50 11.58
C ILE A 487 -9.23 -7.30 11.10
N ASN A 488 -9.93 -6.20 10.85
CA ASN A 488 -9.42 -4.95 10.31
C ASN A 488 -8.51 -5.19 9.10
N PRO A 489 -8.98 -5.87 8.04
CA PRO A 489 -8.14 -6.17 6.89
C PRO A 489 -7.49 -4.90 6.36
N TYR A 490 -6.21 -4.98 5.95
CA TYR A 490 -5.54 -3.80 5.39
C TYR A 490 -6.11 -3.43 4.02
N SER A 491 -6.56 -4.43 3.25
CA SER A 491 -7.21 -4.31 1.96
C SER A 491 -8.40 -5.27 1.89
N ILE A 492 -9.50 -4.84 1.31
CA ILE A 492 -10.67 -5.70 1.05
C ILE A 492 -10.73 -6.24 -0.40
N ILE A 493 -9.65 -6.01 -1.16
CA ILE A 493 -9.48 -6.37 -2.57
C ILE A 493 -8.69 -7.66 -2.72
#